data_AF-A0A1Q5I608-F1
#
_entry.id   AF-A0A1Q5I608-F1
#
_cell.length_a   1.000
_cell.length_b   1.000
_cell.length_c   1.000
_cell.angle_alpha   90.00
_cell.angle_beta   90.00
_cell.angle_gamma   90.00
#
_symmetry.space_group_name_H-M   'P 1'
#
loop_
_entity.id
_entity.type
_entity.pdbx_description
1 polymer ?
#
loop_
_entity_poly.entity_id
_entity_poly.type
_entity_poly.pdbx_seq_one_letter_code
_entity_poly.pdbx_strand_id
1 'polypeptide(L)'
;MISDAPLSRPVPVDLRYDPGFSPATVRFVFPGDVEWSFPRVLLETGLRAPTRRGDIGVWPCGRVQTVVELHKDDGMVTVVQFDTTALTRFLKHTYAAGPSMTTS
;
A
#
# COMPACT_ATOMS: atom_id res chain seq x y z
N MET A 1 17.11 17.40 15.18
CA MET A 1 17.72 16.27 14.45
C MET A 1 17.14 16.27 13.05
N ILE A 2 17.97 16.52 12.05
CA ILE A 2 17.58 16.41 10.64
C ILE A 2 17.72 14.92 10.32
N SER A 3 16.61 14.24 10.02
CA SER A 3 16.70 12.88 9.48
C SER A 3 17.21 13.03 8.05
N ASP A 4 18.50 12.77 7.85
CA ASP A 4 19.09 12.54 6.54
C ASP A 4 18.53 11.19 6.05
N ALA A 5 17.33 11.21 5.47
CA ALA A 5 16.85 10.09 4.69
C ALA A 5 17.66 10.10 3.39
N PRO A 6 18.29 8.97 2.99
CA PRO A 6 19.06 8.94 1.75
C PRO A 6 18.17 9.43 0.61
N LEU A 7 18.75 10.16 -0.35
CA LEU A 7 18.08 10.59 -1.58
C LEU A 7 17.45 9.37 -2.26
N SER A 8 16.20 9.09 -1.90
CA SER A 8 15.49 7.90 -2.33
C SER A 8 15.03 8.21 -3.74
N ARG A 9 15.65 7.54 -4.71
CA ARG A 9 15.15 7.61 -6.08
C ARG A 9 13.71 7.11 -6.07
N PRO A 10 12.75 7.86 -6.63
CA PRO A 10 11.37 7.39 -6.70
C PRO A 10 11.35 6.06 -7.45
N VAL A 11 10.68 5.07 -6.86
CA VAL A 11 10.45 3.77 -7.47
C VAL A 11 9.00 3.78 -7.98
N PRO A 12 8.74 3.53 -9.28
CA PRO A 12 7.38 3.42 -9.75
C PRO A 12 6.70 2.22 -9.09
N VAL A 13 5.40 2.34 -8.81
CA VAL A 13 4.61 1.28 -8.19
C VAL A 13 3.22 1.28 -8.80
N ASP A 14 2.80 0.14 -9.31
CA ASP A 14 1.44 -0.06 -9.79
C ASP A 14 0.55 -0.51 -8.63
N LEU A 15 -0.51 0.25 -8.38
CA LEU A 15 -1.55 -0.11 -7.41
C LEU A 15 -2.65 -0.89 -8.13
N ARG A 16 -2.80 -2.17 -7.80
CA ARG A 16 -3.78 -3.06 -8.44
C ARG A 16 -4.88 -3.48 -7.47
N TYR A 17 -6.09 -3.53 -8.00
CA TYR A 17 -7.29 -3.99 -7.30
C TYR A 17 -8.15 -4.79 -8.26
N ASP A 18 -8.66 -5.93 -7.79
CA ASP A 18 -9.57 -6.79 -8.55
C ASP A 18 -10.79 -7.12 -7.69
N PRO A 19 -11.94 -6.44 -7.90
CA PRO A 19 -13.14 -6.69 -7.12
C PRO A 19 -13.80 -8.04 -7.44
N GLY A 20 -13.50 -8.66 -8.58
CA GLY A 20 -14.09 -9.94 -8.98
C GLY A 20 -13.37 -11.13 -8.36
N PHE A 21 -12.05 -11.08 -8.29
CA PHE A 21 -11.24 -12.20 -7.76
C PHE A 21 -10.89 -12.05 -6.29
N SER A 22 -10.48 -10.85 -5.86
CA SER A 22 -9.96 -10.62 -4.51
C SER A 22 -10.41 -9.25 -3.95
N PRO A 23 -11.71 -9.07 -3.66
CA PRO A 23 -12.27 -7.76 -3.32
C PRO A 23 -11.74 -7.15 -2.02
N ALA A 24 -11.15 -7.97 -1.15
CA ALA A 24 -10.54 -7.53 0.11
C ALA A 24 -9.03 -7.24 0.00
N THR A 25 -8.41 -7.46 -1.17
CA THR A 25 -6.95 -7.41 -1.35
C THR A 25 -6.58 -6.29 -2.31
N VAL A 26 -5.53 -5.56 -1.94
CA VAL A 26 -4.84 -4.61 -2.82
C VAL A 26 -3.42 -5.11 -3.04
N ARG A 27 -2.88 -4.85 -4.22
CA ARG A 27 -1.54 -5.28 -4.62
C ARG A 27 -0.69 -4.09 -5.01
N PHE A 28 0.54 -4.05 -4.50
CA PHE A 28 1.58 -3.11 -4.95
C PHE A 28 2.57 -3.89 -5.79
N VAL A 29 2.72 -3.51 -7.05
CA VAL A 29 3.67 -4.14 -7.98
C VAL A 29 4.80 -3.16 -8.27
N PHE A 30 6.00 -3.55 -7.87
CA PHE A 30 7.23 -2.81 -8.08
C PHE A 30 8.04 -3.41 -9.24
N PRO A 31 9.00 -2.67 -9.83
CA PRO A 31 9.92 -3.20 -10.81
C PRO A 31 10.66 -4.45 -10.33
N GLY A 32 10.95 -5.38 -11.25
CA GLY A 32 11.61 -6.64 -10.93
C GLY A 32 10.68 -7.69 -10.33
N ASP A 33 9.39 -7.66 -10.71
CA ASP A 33 8.37 -8.64 -10.32
C ASP A 33 8.18 -8.78 -8.81
N VAL A 34 8.48 -7.71 -8.06
CA VAL A 34 8.23 -7.66 -6.62
C VAL A 34 6.77 -7.24 -6.40
N GLU A 35 5.98 -8.15 -5.85
CA GLU A 35 4.57 -7.90 -5.53
C GLU A 35 4.31 -8.01 -4.04
N TRP A 36 3.63 -7.01 -3.47
CA TRP A 36 3.10 -7.05 -2.11
C TRP A 36 1.58 -7.11 -2.15
N SER A 37 1.00 -8.03 -1.37
CA SER A 37 -0.44 -8.20 -1.23
C SER A 37 -0.86 -8.00 0.22
N PHE A 38 -1.89 -7.19 0.47
CA PHE A 38 -2.42 -7.02 1.81
C PHE A 38 -3.90 -6.60 1.83
N PRO A 39 -4.57 -6.75 2.98
CA PRO A 39 -5.96 -6.36 3.10
C PRO A 39 -6.14 -4.88 2.81
N ARG A 40 -7.15 -4.54 2.02
CA ARG A 40 -7.51 -3.15 1.72
C ARG A 40 -7.75 -2.34 3.00
N VAL A 41 -8.44 -2.95 3.97
CA VAL A 41 -8.73 -2.35 5.28
C VAL A 41 -7.48 -1.98 6.08
N LEU A 42 -6.35 -2.68 5.85
CA LEU A 42 -5.09 -2.34 6.51
C LEU A 42 -4.57 -0.99 6.02
N LEU A 43 -4.61 -0.72 4.71
CA LEU A 43 -4.25 0.61 4.20
C LEU A 43 -5.23 1.69 4.68
N GLU A 44 -6.54 1.41 4.64
CA GLU A 44 -7.57 2.38 5.05
C GLU A 44 -7.38 2.83 6.50
N THR A 45 -7.07 1.89 7.38
CA THR A 45 -6.80 2.15 8.80
C THR A 45 -5.45 2.83 8.98
N GLY A 46 -4.42 2.31 8.30
CA GLY A 46 -3.05 2.81 8.31
C GLY A 46 -2.87 4.24 7.80
N LEU A 47 -3.75 4.71 6.92
CA LEU A 47 -3.80 6.10 6.47
C LEU A 47 -4.28 7.06 7.57
N ARG A 48 -5.00 6.56 8.58
CA ARG A 48 -5.58 7.37 9.66
C ARG A 48 -4.74 7.30 10.94
N ALA A 49 -4.20 6.13 11.25
CA ALA A 49 -3.40 5.89 12.44
C ALA A 49 -2.43 4.73 12.22
N PRO A 50 -1.28 4.69 12.92
CA PRO A 50 -0.35 3.57 12.84
C PRO A 50 -1.06 2.23 13.10
N THR A 51 -0.96 1.32 12.15
CA THR A 51 -1.63 0.01 12.18
C THR A 51 -0.67 -1.06 11.68
N ARG A 52 -0.70 -2.25 12.29
CA ARG A 52 0.10 -3.41 11.88
C ARG A 52 -0.77 -4.65 11.76
N ARG A 53 -0.50 -5.50 10.78
CA ARG A 53 -1.09 -6.83 10.65
C ARG A 53 -0.03 -7.81 10.14
N GLY A 54 0.33 -8.77 10.98
CA GLY A 54 1.46 -9.66 10.71
C GLY A 54 2.71 -8.83 10.43
N ASP A 55 3.32 -9.10 9.28
CA ASP A 55 4.60 -8.51 8.90
C ASP A 55 4.47 -7.16 8.21
N ILE A 56 3.25 -6.64 8.11
CA ILE A 56 2.95 -5.40 7.36
C ILE A 56 2.54 -4.30 8.33
N GLY A 57 3.30 -3.20 8.31
CA GLY A 57 3.01 -1.97 9.04
C GLY A 57 2.61 -0.84 8.10
N VAL A 58 1.62 -0.04 8.48
CA VAL A 58 1.18 1.15 7.73
C VAL A 58 0.96 2.29 8.69
N TRP A 59 1.53 3.47 8.42
CA TRP A 59 1.33 4.65 9.27
C TRP A 59 1.46 5.97 8.51
N PRO A 60 0.77 7.02 8.96
CA PRO A 60 1.00 8.37 8.44
C PRO A 60 2.37 8.88 8.89
N CYS A 61 3.10 9.54 7.99
CA CYS A 61 4.39 10.16 8.25
C CYS A 61 4.33 11.63 7.83
N GLY A 62 4.11 12.51 8.80
CA GLY A 62 3.84 13.92 8.51
C GLY A 62 2.48 14.13 7.84
N ARG A 63 2.33 15.23 7.09
CA ARG A 63 1.02 15.66 6.55
C ARG A 63 0.64 15.01 5.23
N VAL A 64 1.62 14.57 4.46
CA VAL A 64 1.43 14.20 3.04
C VAL A 64 2.05 12.85 2.68
N GLN A 65 2.68 12.16 3.63
CA GLN A 65 3.29 10.87 3.38
C GLN A 65 2.64 9.77 4.22
N THR A 66 2.62 8.57 3.64
CA THR A 66 2.24 7.33 4.31
C THR A 66 3.35 6.33 4.07
N VAL A 67 3.79 5.69 5.15
CA VAL A 67 4.79 4.63 5.10
C VAL A 67 4.09 3.29 5.09
N VAL A 68 4.56 2.40 4.21
CA VAL A 68 4.23 0.97 4.23
C VAL A 68 5.53 0.21 4.42
N GLU A 69 5.55 -0.64 5.43
CA GLU A 69 6.68 -1.46 5.83
C GLU A 69 6.31 -2.94 5.71
N LEU A 70 7.23 -3.72 5.14
CA LEU A 70 7.16 -5.17 5.10
C LEU A 70 8.36 -5.75 5.84
N HIS A 71 8.10 -6.60 6.82
CA HIS A 71 9.08 -7.44 7.51
C HIS A 71 9.17 -8.79 6.81
N LYS A 72 10.39 -9.25 6.53
CA LYS A 72 10.64 -10.60 6.01
C LYS A 72 11.18 -11.49 7.12
N ASP A 73 10.98 -12.80 6.96
CA ASP A 73 11.43 -13.82 7.93
C ASP A 73 12.96 -13.82 8.14
N ASP A 74 13.72 -13.34 7.16
CA ASP A 74 15.18 -13.18 7.22
C ASP A 74 15.63 -11.93 8.01
N GLY A 75 14.69 -11.21 8.62
CA GLY A 75 14.93 -9.98 9.36
C GLY A 75 15.10 -8.74 8.47
N MET A 76 14.97 -8.88 7.15
CA MET A 76 15.00 -7.72 6.25
C MET A 76 13.71 -6.91 6.37
N VAL A 77 13.87 -5.59 6.39
CA VAL A 77 12.78 -4.63 6.45
C VAL A 77 12.79 -3.79 5.19
N THR A 78 11.70 -3.84 4.42
CA THR A 78 11.53 -2.96 3.27
C THR A 78 10.51 -1.89 3.61
N VAL A 79 10.91 -0.64 3.41
CA VAL A 79 10.08 0.54 3.69
C VAL A 79 9.84 1.30 2.39
N VAL A 80 8.57 1.60 2.10
CA VAL A 80 8.18 2.43 0.97
C VAL A 80 7.34 3.60 1.47
N GLN A 81 7.67 4.80 0.98
CA GLN A 81 6.94 6.03 1.25
C GLN A 81 6.07 6.41 0.05
N PHE A 82 4.82 6.73 0.33
CA PHE A 82 3.83 7.12 -0.66
C PHE A 82 3.29 8.51 -0.36
N ASP A 83 2.92 9.24 -1.41
CA ASP A 83 1.99 10.36 -1.26
C ASP A 83 0.63 9.84 -0.72
N THR A 84 0.20 10.38 0.41
CA THR A 84 -1.05 9.99 1.08
C THR A 84 -2.28 10.23 0.19
N THR A 85 -2.25 11.27 -0.65
CA THR A 85 -3.36 11.59 -1.56
C THR A 85 -3.48 10.56 -2.67
N ALA A 86 -2.37 10.06 -3.21
CA ALA A 86 -2.35 9.01 -4.21
C ALA A 86 -2.97 7.70 -3.68
N LEU A 87 -2.54 7.22 -2.50
CA LEU A 87 -3.13 6.04 -1.86
C LEU A 87 -4.61 6.24 -1.53
N THR A 88 -4.97 7.42 -1.02
CA THR A 88 -6.38 7.75 -0.72
C THR A 88 -7.25 7.74 -1.98
N ARG A 89 -6.77 8.30 -3.08
CA ARG A 89 -7.49 8.29 -4.37
C ARG A 89 -7.67 6.87 -4.87
N PHE A 90 -6.61 6.06 -4.85
CA PHE A 90 -6.69 4.66 -5.23
C PHE A 90 -7.74 3.90 -4.41
N LEU A 91 -7.70 4.00 -3.07
CA LEU A 91 -8.68 3.34 -2.21
C LEU A 91 -10.11 3.79 -2.51
N LYS A 92 -10.34 5.09 -2.73
CA LYS A 92 -11.66 5.58 -3.16
C LYS A 92 -12.12 4.93 -4.47
N HIS A 93 -11.22 4.79 -5.46
CA HIS A 93 -11.54 4.10 -6.71
C HIS A 93 -11.91 2.62 -6.51
N THR A 94 -11.29 1.93 -5.54
CA THR A 94 -11.64 0.52 -5.27
C THR A 94 -13.07 0.34 -4.76
N TYR A 95 -13.67 1.34 -4.10
CA TYR A 95 -15.08 1.27 -3.69
C TYR A 95 -16.04 1.58 -4.83
N ALA A 96 -15.61 2.38 -5.81
CA ALA A 96 -16.38 2.64 -7.02
C ALA A 96 -16.32 1.46 -8.00
N ALA A 97 -15.25 0.65 -7.94
CA ALA A 97 -15.10 -0.58 -8.70
C ALA A 97 -15.94 -1.70 -8.06
N GLY A 98 -17.23 -1.73 -8.35
CA GLY A 98 -18.08 -2.88 -8.02
C GLY A 98 -17.65 -4.14 -8.78
N PRO A 99 -18.06 -5.34 -8.33
CA PRO A 99 -17.87 -6.55 -9.13
C PRO A 99 -18.58 -6.33 -10.47
N SER A 100 -17.83 -6.38 -11.57
CA SER A 100 -18.42 -6.46 -12.90
C SER A 100 -19.28 -7.72 -12.92
N MET A 101 -20.59 -7.57 -13.06
CA MET A 101 -21.47 -8.69 -13.38
C MET A 101 -21.10 -9.13 -14.80
N THR A 102 -20.10 -9.99 -14.93
CA THR A 102 -19.83 -10.68 -16.19
C THR A 102 -20.93 -11.73 -16.34
N THR A 103 -22.02 -11.36 -17.00
CA THR A 103 -23.02 -12.31 -17.48
C THR A 103 -22.31 -13.28 -18.45
N SER A 104 -22.14 -14.52 -18.02
CA SER A 104 -21.84 -15.66 -18.91
C SER A 104 -23.14 -16.32 -19.35
#